data_AF-K1RZF2-F1
#
_entry.id   AF-K1RZF2-F1
#
_cell.length_a   1.000
_cell.length_b   1.000
_cell.length_c   1.000
_cell.angle_alpha   90.00
_cell.angle_beta   90.00
_cell.angle_gamma   90.00
#
_symmetry.space_group_name_H-M   'P 1'
#
loop_
_entity.id
_entity.type
_entity.pdbx_description
1 polymer ?
#
loop_
_entity_poly.entity_id
_entity_poly.type
_entity_poly.pdbx_seq_one_letter_code
_entity_poly.pdbx_strand_id
1 'polypeptide(L)'
;MTEKAIVKYLKENGLVDNSDEPALTGIDGDFTNRLANYKKFLEIFETDTLTYEQEQIAENIIYYSTIYGDSKKFLEERIRELYGEVLNEKQIKRILGLKFKDWGRFSRELLELVGVEISTGE
;
A
#
# COMPACT_ATOMS: atom_id res chain seq x y z
N MET A 1 -11.21 -2.66 7.89
CA MET A 1 -11.60 -1.66 8.89
C MET A 1 -13.11 -1.54 8.83
N THR A 2 -13.77 -1.56 9.98
CA THR A 2 -15.24 -1.55 10.09
C THR A 2 -15.69 -0.24 10.73
N GLU A 3 -16.96 0.13 10.57
CA GLU A 3 -17.56 1.30 11.22
C GLU A 3 -17.30 1.31 12.73
N LYS A 4 -17.49 0.16 13.39
CA LYS A 4 -17.20 -0.02 14.82
C LYS A 4 -15.75 0.28 15.17
N ALA A 5 -14.81 -0.11 14.31
CA ALA A 5 -13.39 0.19 14.52
C ALA A 5 -13.09 1.70 14.38
N ILE A 6 -13.79 2.41 13.48
CA ILE A 6 -13.68 3.88 13.36
C ILE A 6 -14.22 4.54 14.63
N VAL A 7 -15.44 4.20 15.07
CA VAL A 7 -16.04 4.78 16.29
C VAL A 7 -15.15 4.56 17.50
N LYS A 8 -14.60 3.34 17.64
CA LYS A 8 -13.65 3.01 18.69
C LYS A 8 -12.42 3.91 18.62
N TYR A 9 -11.81 4.06 17.44
CA TYR A 9 -10.66 4.94 17.24
C TYR A 9 -10.97 6.39 17.62
N LEU A 10 -12.11 6.95 17.20
CA LEU A 10 -12.51 8.33 17.52
C LEU A 10 -12.62 8.55 19.04
N LYS A 11 -13.24 7.61 19.76
CA LYS A 11 -13.39 7.65 21.21
C LYS A 11 -12.06 7.53 21.95
N GLU A 12 -11.23 6.57 21.56
CA GLU A 12 -9.91 6.34 22.17
C GLU A 12 -8.96 7.53 21.98
N ASN A 13 -9.15 8.32 20.93
CA ASN A 13 -8.36 9.52 20.65
C ASN A 13 -9.02 10.83 21.14
N GLY A 14 -10.15 10.75 21.87
CA GLY A 14 -10.84 11.92 22.42
C GLY A 14 -11.44 12.86 21.37
N LEU A 15 -11.68 12.36 20.16
CA LEU A 15 -12.32 13.13 19.07
C LEU A 15 -13.85 13.16 19.20
N VAL A 16 -14.41 12.22 19.97
CA VAL A 16 -15.83 12.10 20.29
C VAL A 16 -15.95 11.63 21.74
N ASP A 17 -16.95 12.12 22.48
CA ASP A 17 -17.22 11.68 23.83
C ASP A 17 -17.59 10.18 23.90
N ASN A 18 -17.18 9.52 24.98
CA ASN A 18 -17.44 8.09 25.15
C ASN A 18 -18.93 7.75 25.24
N SER A 19 -19.75 8.71 25.72
CA SER A 19 -21.22 8.61 25.79
C SER A 19 -21.91 8.71 24.43
N ASP A 20 -21.23 9.27 23.44
CA ASP A 20 -21.87 9.66 22.19
C ASP A 20 -21.84 8.54 21.17
N GLU A 21 -22.84 8.52 20.30
CA GLU A 21 -22.91 7.63 19.14
C GLU A 21 -22.78 8.48 17.88
N PRO A 22 -21.55 8.65 17.34
CA PRO A 22 -21.34 9.49 16.17
C PRO A 22 -22.00 8.86 14.94
N ALA A 23 -22.74 9.66 14.18
CA ALA A 23 -23.30 9.24 12.90
C ALA A 23 -22.20 9.18 11.83
N LEU A 24 -21.84 7.97 11.40
CA LEU A 24 -20.91 7.75 10.28
C LEU A 24 -21.71 7.58 8.98
N THR A 25 -21.42 8.42 7.99
CA THR A 25 -22.09 8.40 6.69
C THR A 25 -21.07 8.30 5.56
N GLY A 26 -21.50 7.87 4.36
CA GLY A 26 -20.60 7.67 3.21
C GLY A 26 -19.85 6.32 3.21
N ILE A 27 -20.11 5.47 4.20
CA ILE A 27 -19.68 4.06 4.27
C ILE A 27 -20.90 3.17 4.50
N ASP A 28 -20.86 1.94 3.98
CA ASP A 28 -21.91 0.94 4.18
C ASP A 28 -21.40 -0.16 5.11
N GLY A 29 -21.25 0.19 6.39
CA GLY A 29 -20.72 -0.68 7.45
C GLY A 29 -19.20 -0.92 7.40
N ASP A 30 -18.65 -1.26 6.24
CA ASP A 30 -17.23 -1.61 6.05
C ASP A 30 -16.59 -0.85 4.89
N PHE A 31 -15.27 -0.63 4.98
CA PHE A 31 -14.50 -0.14 3.83
C PHE A 31 -14.40 -1.21 2.75
N THR A 32 -14.78 -0.86 1.52
CA THR A 32 -14.62 -1.71 0.33
C THR A 32 -13.15 -1.91 -0.03
N ASN A 33 -12.34 -0.85 0.12
CA ASN A 33 -10.92 -0.87 -0.16
C ASN A 33 -10.11 -1.46 1.01
N ARG A 34 -9.05 -2.20 0.66
CA ARG A 34 -8.12 -2.79 1.62
C ARG A 34 -6.68 -2.52 1.20
N LEU A 35 -5.82 -2.20 2.17
CA LEU A 35 -4.37 -2.08 1.98
C LEU A 35 -3.69 -3.47 2.00
N ALA A 36 -4.23 -4.42 1.22
CA ALA A 36 -3.80 -5.81 1.26
C ALA A 36 -2.35 -5.99 0.78
N ASN A 37 -1.93 -5.22 -0.24
CA ASN A 37 -0.56 -5.27 -0.74
C ASN A 37 0.41 -4.63 0.26
N TYR A 38 0.09 -3.47 0.83
CA TYR A 38 0.86 -2.86 1.90
C TYR A 38 1.11 -3.84 3.05
N LYS A 39 0.07 -4.55 3.51
CA LYS A 39 0.21 -5.58 4.55
C LYS A 39 1.16 -6.70 4.15
N LYS A 40 1.10 -7.21 2.90
CA LYS A 40 2.05 -8.23 2.43
C LYS A 40 3.49 -7.73 2.53
N PHE A 41 3.73 -6.46 2.20
CA PHE A 41 5.06 -5.86 2.25
C PHE A 41 5.55 -5.59 3.67
N LEU A 42 4.67 -5.18 4.60
CA LEU A 42 5.00 -5.14 6.03
C LEU A 42 5.55 -6.49 6.50
N GLU A 43 4.88 -7.59 6.12
CA GLU A 43 5.30 -8.93 6.52
C GLU A 43 6.60 -9.38 5.80
N ILE A 44 6.87 -8.90 4.58
CA ILE A 44 8.12 -9.17 3.85
C ILE A 44 9.29 -8.42 4.49
N PHE A 45 9.08 -7.15 4.83
CA PHE A 45 10.10 -6.30 5.47
C PHE A 45 10.20 -6.53 6.98
N GLU A 46 9.29 -7.32 7.57
CA GLU A 46 9.23 -7.63 9.00
C GLU A 46 9.19 -6.34 9.85
N THR A 47 8.34 -5.40 9.44
CA THR A 47 8.16 -4.07 10.05
C THR A 47 6.68 -3.76 10.26
N ASP A 48 6.36 -2.88 11.21
CA ASP A 48 5.01 -2.39 11.46
C ASP A 48 4.61 -1.24 10.51
N THR A 49 5.59 -0.53 9.95
CA THR A 49 5.40 0.56 8.98
C THR A 49 6.48 0.51 7.91
N LEU A 50 6.13 0.82 6.66
CA LEU A 50 7.12 0.94 5.58
C LEU A 50 7.79 2.32 5.64
N THR A 51 9.10 2.37 5.36
CA THR A 51 9.76 3.64 5.01
C THR A 51 9.39 4.06 3.59
N TYR A 52 9.64 5.32 3.25
CA TYR A 52 9.42 5.80 1.88
C TYR A 52 10.16 4.93 0.84
N GLU A 53 11.41 4.56 1.11
CA GLU A 53 12.19 3.68 0.22
C GLU A 53 11.55 2.29 0.09
N GLN A 54 11.06 1.71 1.19
CA GLN A 54 10.38 0.42 1.17
C GLN A 54 9.06 0.48 0.40
N GLU A 55 8.33 1.59 0.47
CA GLU A 55 7.13 1.83 -0.35
C GLU A 55 7.48 1.90 -1.84
N GLN A 56 8.54 2.63 -2.21
CA GLN A 56 8.98 2.69 -3.61
C GLN A 56 9.42 1.32 -4.14
N ILE A 57 10.13 0.53 -3.32
CA ILE A 57 10.50 -0.85 -3.66
C ILE A 57 9.25 -1.71 -3.84
N ALA A 58 8.27 -1.59 -2.95
CA ALA A 58 7.02 -2.33 -3.04
C ALA A 58 6.25 -2.01 -4.33
N GLU A 59 6.08 -0.74 -4.67
CA GLU A 59 5.42 -0.30 -5.92
C GLU A 59 6.15 -0.84 -7.16
N ASN A 60 7.47 -0.75 -7.21
CA ASN A 60 8.25 -1.27 -8.33
C ASN A 60 8.18 -2.79 -8.46
N ILE A 61 8.18 -3.52 -7.33
CA ILE A 61 7.99 -4.97 -7.33
C ILE A 61 6.60 -5.32 -7.84
N ILE A 62 5.54 -4.63 -7.38
CA ILE A 62 4.17 -4.86 -7.86
C ILE A 62 4.11 -4.62 -9.37
N TYR A 63 4.72 -3.54 -9.86
CA TYR A 63 4.80 -3.20 -11.27
C TYR A 63 5.47 -4.32 -12.09
N TYR A 64 6.71 -4.69 -11.75
CA TYR A 64 7.43 -5.74 -12.48
C TYR A 64 6.77 -7.10 -12.36
N SER A 65 6.18 -7.42 -11.22
CA SER A 65 5.43 -8.66 -11.03
C SER A 65 4.14 -8.69 -11.86
N THR A 66 3.52 -7.55 -12.11
CA THR A 66 2.33 -7.44 -12.97
C THR A 66 2.69 -7.60 -14.45
N ILE A 67 3.86 -7.11 -14.88
CA ILE A 67 4.33 -7.23 -16.27
C ILE A 67 4.93 -8.60 -16.57
N TYR A 68 5.80 -9.10 -15.68
CA TYR A 68 6.63 -10.28 -15.91
C TYR A 68 6.24 -11.48 -15.03
N GLY A 69 5.10 -11.42 -14.33
CA GLY A 69 4.65 -12.47 -13.41
C GLY A 69 4.55 -13.87 -14.02
N ASP A 70 4.31 -13.95 -15.33
CA ASP A 70 4.25 -15.22 -16.07
C ASP A 70 5.64 -15.82 -16.34
N SER A 71 6.70 -15.00 -16.35
CA SER A 71 8.08 -15.47 -16.43
C SER A 71 8.84 -15.20 -15.13
N LYS A 72 8.69 -16.14 -14.19
CA LYS A 72 9.37 -16.09 -12.88
C LYS A 72 10.88 -15.88 -12.98
N LYS A 73 11.52 -16.47 -13.99
CA LYS A 73 12.97 -16.31 -14.20
C LYS A 73 13.34 -14.86 -14.48
N PHE A 74 12.65 -14.21 -15.42
CA PHE A 74 12.89 -12.80 -15.73
C PHE A 74 12.53 -11.88 -14.56
N LEU A 75 11.42 -12.16 -13.87
CA LEU A 75 11.04 -11.42 -12.69
C LEU A 75 12.11 -11.52 -11.58
N GLU A 76 12.63 -12.72 -11.33
CA GLU A 76 13.69 -12.94 -10.36
C GLU A 76 14.98 -12.21 -10.73
N GLU A 77 15.44 -12.33 -11.98
CA GLU A 77 16.61 -11.61 -12.49
C GLU A 77 16.45 -10.10 -12.30
N ARG A 78 15.28 -9.55 -12.65
CA ARG A 78 15.00 -8.12 -12.54
C ARG A 78 14.97 -7.62 -11.09
N ILE A 79 14.36 -8.37 -10.18
CA ILE A 79 14.32 -8.02 -8.76
C ILE A 79 15.73 -8.06 -8.16
N ARG A 80 16.53 -9.08 -8.50
CA ARG A 80 17.92 -9.21 -8.01
C ARG A 80 18.82 -8.10 -8.54
N GLU A 81 18.67 -7.73 -9.80
CA GLU A 81 19.40 -6.62 -10.42
C GLU A 81 19.14 -5.29 -9.68
N LEU A 82 17.87 -5.00 -9.36
CA LEU A 82 17.50 -3.73 -8.74
C LEU A 82 17.69 -3.71 -7.22
N TYR A 83 17.47 -4.83 -6.56
CA TYR A 83 17.28 -4.89 -5.12
C TYR A 83 18.07 -6.01 -4.41
N GLY A 84 19.01 -6.67 -5.08
CA GLY A 84 19.81 -7.76 -4.49
C GLY A 84 20.66 -7.33 -3.27
N GLU A 85 21.07 -6.06 -3.22
CA GLU A 85 21.80 -5.50 -2.07
C GLU A 85 20.89 -5.05 -0.92
N VAL A 86 19.58 -4.91 -1.19
CA VAL A 86 18.59 -4.39 -0.22
C VAL A 86 17.72 -5.51 0.34
N LEU A 87 17.37 -6.49 -0.49
CA LEU A 87 16.50 -7.60 -0.14
C LEU A 87 17.31 -8.88 0.06
N ASN A 88 17.02 -9.58 1.15
CA ASN A 88 17.62 -10.89 1.38
C ASN A 88 16.90 -12.00 0.58
N GLU A 89 17.53 -13.17 0.48
CA GLU A 89 16.98 -14.34 -0.24
C GLU A 89 15.59 -14.78 0.23
N LYS A 90 15.31 -14.67 1.53
CA LYS A 90 14.00 -15.03 2.11
C LYS A 90 12.92 -14.08 1.59
N GLN A 91 13.22 -12.78 1.54
CA GLN A 91 12.33 -11.75 1.03
C GLN A 91 12.08 -11.94 -0.47
N ILE A 92 13.13 -12.13 -1.25
CA ILE A 92 13.04 -12.35 -2.70
C ILE A 92 12.17 -13.58 -2.99
N LYS A 93 12.40 -14.71 -2.32
CA LYS A 93 11.57 -15.92 -2.48
C LYS A 93 10.10 -15.67 -2.14
N ARG A 94 9.82 -14.89 -1.09
CA ARG A 94 8.45 -14.54 -0.70
C ARG A 94 7.77 -13.66 -1.74
N ILE A 95 8.50 -12.68 -2.30
CA ILE A 95 8.03 -11.81 -3.39
C ILE A 95 7.69 -12.64 -4.64
N LEU A 96 8.57 -13.56 -5.05
CA LEU A 96 8.34 -14.43 -6.22
C LEU A 96 7.16 -15.41 -6.05
N GLY A 97 6.68 -15.59 -4.83
CA GLY A 97 5.46 -16.34 -4.52
C GLY A 97 4.18 -15.53 -4.66
N LEU A 98 4.27 -14.20 -4.70
CA LEU A 98 3.11 -13.32 -4.87
C LEU A 98 2.66 -13.28 -6.33
N LYS A 99 1.35 -13.15 -6.52
CA LYS A 99 0.74 -12.93 -7.83
C LYS A 99 0.04 -11.58 -7.85
N PHE A 100 0.47 -10.72 -8.76
CA PHE A 100 -0.17 -9.46 -9.08
C PHE A 100 -0.67 -9.54 -10.51
N LYS A 101 -1.85 -8.98 -10.76
CA LYS A 101 -2.53 -9.03 -12.05
C LYS A 101 -3.43 -7.81 -12.16
N ASP A 102 -3.86 -7.55 -13.39
CA ASP A 102 -4.75 -6.44 -13.75
C ASP A 102 -4.13 -5.06 -13.48
N TRP A 103 -4.70 -4.02 -14.09
CA TRP A 103 -4.22 -2.64 -13.95
C TRP A 103 -5.30 -1.76 -13.32
N GLY A 104 -4.85 -0.79 -12.53
CA GLY A 104 -5.72 0.30 -12.06
C GLY A 104 -6.21 1.16 -13.24
N ARG A 105 -7.23 1.99 -12.98
CA ARG A 105 -7.81 2.89 -14.00
C ARG A 105 -7.08 4.23 -14.11
N PHE A 106 -6.26 4.56 -13.13
CA PHE A 106 -5.59 5.85 -13.01
C PHE A 106 -4.09 5.63 -12.94
N SER A 107 -3.33 6.58 -13.51
CA SER A 107 -1.87 6.56 -13.43
C SER A 107 -1.42 7.06 -12.06
N ARG A 108 -0.15 6.78 -11.72
CA ARG A 108 0.47 7.25 -10.49
C ARG A 108 0.53 8.78 -10.46
N GLU A 109 0.93 9.39 -11.57
CA GLU A 109 1.06 10.84 -11.71
C GLU A 109 -0.25 11.56 -11.43
N LEU A 110 -1.39 10.98 -11.86
CA LEU A 110 -2.71 11.54 -11.60
C LEU A 110 -3.08 11.46 -10.12
N LEU A 111 -2.77 10.34 -9.46
CA LEU A 111 -3.11 10.11 -8.05
C LEU A 111 -2.22 10.90 -7.09
N GLU A 112 -0.98 11.19 -7.50
CA GLU A 112 0.03 11.90 -6.71
C GLU A 112 0.16 13.38 -7.13
N LEU A 113 -0.82 13.93 -7.86
CA LEU A 113 -0.84 15.35 -8.21
C LEU A 113 -0.72 16.22 -6.95
N VAL A 114 0.29 17.08 -6.94
CA VAL A 114 0.45 18.11 -5.91
C VAL A 114 -0.45 19.29 -6.29
N GLY A 115 -1.23 19.78 -5.32
CA GLY A 115 -2.01 21.00 -5.53
C GLY A 115 -1.10 22.20 -5.77
N VAL A 116 -1.47 23.06 -6.71
CA VAL A 116 -0.78 24.33 -6.96
C VAL A 116 -1.32 25.38 -5.99
N GLU A 117 -0.44 26.10 -5.30
CA GLU A 117 -0.82 27.23 -4.46
C GLU A 117 -1.07 28.46 -5.36
N ILE A 118 -2.34 28.74 -5.64
CA ILE A 118 -2.77 29.77 -6.62
C ILE A 118 -2.32 31.19 -6.21
N SER A 119 -1.95 31.40 -4.94
CA SER A 119 -1.51 32.70 -4.42
C SER A 119 -0.13 33.14 -4.94
N THR A 120 0.72 32.20 -5.37
CA THR A 120 2.08 32.51 -5.85
C THR A 120 2.26 32.38 -7.36
N GLY A 121 1.29 31.79 -8.08
CA GLY A 121 1.35 31.71 -9.54
C GLY A 121 2.53 30.89 -10.10
N GLU A 122 3.12 30.02 -9.28
CA GLU A 122 4.10 28.99 -9.66
C GLU A 122 3.63 27.62 -9.17
#